data_AF-A0A6B1HQX2-F1
#
_entry.id   AF-A0A6B1HQX2-F1
#
_cell.length_a   1.000
_cell.length_b   1.000
_cell.length_c   1.000
_cell.angle_alpha   90.00
_cell.angle_beta   90.00
_cell.angle_gamma   90.00
#
_symmetry.space_group_name_H-M   'P 1'
#
loop_
_entity.id
_entity.type
_entity.pdbx_description
1 polymer ?
#
loop_
_entity_poly.entity_id
_entity_poly.type
_entity_poly.pdbx_seq_one_letter_code
_entity_poly.pdbx_strand_id
1 'polypeptide(L)'
;MHEVPKGKITCIEKCVLRGTRPRYIGFNARIPAHGSQISDPVVRIRTDGGAWGLGWSRIGEDEARALLGKEIGDLFQLPDGCLPAGRNLDLPLWDLV
;
A
#
# COMPACT_ATOMS: atom_id res chain seq x y z
N MET A 1 22.67 -7.70 -1.12
CA MET A 1 22.22 -7.06 0.12
C MET A 1 21.14 -6.10 -0.30
N HIS A 2 19.91 -6.29 0.15
CA HIS A 2 18.84 -5.34 -0.16
C HIS A 2 19.06 -4.08 0.67
N GLU A 3 18.95 -2.90 0.04
CA GLU A 3 19.13 -1.62 0.70
C GLU A 3 17.81 -0.86 0.65
N VAL A 4 17.44 -0.25 1.79
CA VAL A 4 16.27 0.64 1.84
C VAL A 4 16.67 1.98 1.24
N PRO A 5 15.96 2.49 0.22
CA PRO A 5 16.27 3.80 -0.34
C PRO A 5 16.06 4.88 0.72
N LYS A 6 17.00 5.81 0.77
CA LYS A 6 16.91 6.99 1.64
C LYS A 6 16.04 8.05 0.96
N GLY A 7 15.44 8.92 1.78
CA GLY A 7 14.70 10.08 1.31
C GLY A 7 13.29 10.15 1.87
N LYS A 8 12.54 11.15 1.38
CA LYS A 8 11.23 11.52 1.87
C LYS A 8 10.12 11.15 0.91
N ILE A 9 8.96 10.76 1.42
CA ILE A 9 7.76 10.59 0.59
C ILE A 9 7.30 11.95 0.07
N THR A 10 7.29 12.13 -1.25
CA THR A 10 6.86 13.38 -1.90
C THR A 10 5.49 13.28 -2.54
N CYS A 11 5.02 12.07 -2.82
CA CYS A 11 3.70 11.85 -3.40
C CYS A 11 3.14 10.49 -3.00
N ILE A 12 1.82 10.49 -2.77
CA ILE A 12 1.02 9.29 -2.55
C ILE A 12 -0.18 9.37 -3.49
N GLU A 13 -0.34 8.39 -4.35
CA GLU A 13 -1.42 8.29 -5.32
C GLU A 13 -2.23 7.04 -5.02
N LYS A 14 -3.56 7.15 -4.96
CA LYS A 14 -4.46 6.01 -4.71
C LYS A 14 -5.41 5.84 -5.88
N CYS A 15 -5.54 4.61 -6.35
CA CYS A 15 -6.54 4.21 -7.34
C CYS A 15 -7.30 2.97 -6.84
N VAL A 16 -8.53 2.79 -7.29
CA VAL A 16 -9.31 1.58 -7.01
C VAL A 16 -9.43 0.77 -8.29
N LEU A 17 -8.72 -0.35 -8.34
CA LEU A 17 -8.85 -1.30 -9.44
C LEU A 17 -10.15 -2.09 -9.25
N ARG A 18 -10.95 -2.19 -10.31
CA ARG A 18 -12.21 -2.94 -10.32
C ARG A 18 -12.13 -4.05 -11.34
N GLY A 19 -12.64 -5.22 -10.98
CA GLY A 19 -12.55 -6.40 -11.83
C GLY A 19 -13.66 -7.41 -11.55
N THR A 20 -13.70 -8.46 -12.36
CA THR A 20 -14.63 -9.58 -12.21
C THR A 20 -13.84 -10.88 -12.11
N ARG A 21 -14.12 -11.68 -11.08
CA ARG A 21 -13.54 -13.02 -10.91
C ARG A 21 -14.06 -13.96 -12.01
N PRO A 22 -13.24 -14.90 -12.50
CA PRO A 22 -13.67 -15.88 -13.50
C PRO A 22 -14.85 -16.77 -13.07
N ARG A 23 -15.08 -16.90 -11.75
CA ARG A 23 -16.15 -17.73 -11.17
C ARG A 23 -16.94 -16.93 -10.14
N TYR A 24 -18.25 -17.10 -10.15
CA TYR A 24 -19.15 -16.56 -9.12
C TYR A 24 -18.88 -17.20 -7.76
N ILE A 25 -18.71 -16.37 -6.72
CA ILE A 25 -18.51 -16.85 -5.36
C ILE A 25 -19.85 -16.90 -4.64
N GLY A 26 -20.29 -18.12 -4.34
CA GLY A 26 -21.54 -18.41 -3.63
C GLY A 26 -21.48 -18.09 -2.14
N PHE A 27 -22.27 -18.82 -1.36
CA PHE A 27 -22.47 -18.59 0.07
C PHE A 27 -21.28 -19.06 0.90
N ASN A 28 -21.16 -18.54 2.12
CA ASN A 28 -20.38 -19.19 3.17
C ASN A 28 -21.30 -19.50 4.37
N ALA A 29 -20.78 -20.19 5.39
CA ALA A 29 -21.59 -20.60 6.56
C ALA A 29 -22.17 -19.43 7.38
N ARG A 30 -21.71 -18.17 7.15
CA ARG A 30 -22.08 -16.98 7.92
C ARG A 30 -22.95 -16.01 7.12
N ILE A 31 -22.71 -15.82 5.83
CA ILE A 31 -23.36 -14.80 5.00
C ILE A 31 -23.75 -15.32 3.61
N PRO A 32 -24.69 -14.63 2.94
CA PRO A 32 -25.10 -14.96 1.57
C PRO A 32 -23.98 -14.88 0.54
N ALA A 33 -24.34 -15.09 -0.73
CA ALA A 33 -23.40 -15.08 -1.83
C ALA A 33 -22.55 -13.80 -1.91
N HIS A 34 -21.27 -13.98 -2.21
CA HIS A 34 -20.29 -12.89 -2.32
C HIS A 34 -20.26 -12.22 -3.70
N GLY A 35 -20.68 -12.93 -4.76
CA GLY A 35 -20.67 -12.43 -6.12
C GLY A 35 -19.34 -12.63 -6.85
N SER A 36 -19.19 -11.99 -8.01
CA SER A 36 -17.99 -12.05 -8.85
C SER A 36 -17.20 -10.74 -8.89
N GLN A 37 -17.78 -9.62 -8.47
CA GLN A 37 -17.15 -8.31 -8.54
C GLN A 37 -16.08 -8.15 -7.45
N ILE A 38 -14.95 -7.53 -7.82
CA ILE A 38 -13.85 -7.19 -6.91
C ILE A 38 -13.46 -5.73 -7.04
N SER A 39 -12.90 -5.21 -5.95
CA SER A 39 -12.43 -3.84 -5.83
C SER A 39 -11.21 -3.82 -4.94
N ASP A 40 -10.05 -3.47 -5.50
CA ASP A 40 -8.77 -3.48 -4.81
C ASP A 40 -8.14 -2.08 -4.84
N PRO A 41 -8.02 -1.41 -3.68
CA PRO A 41 -7.32 -0.13 -3.61
C PRO A 41 -5.81 -0.35 -3.69
N VAL A 42 -5.18 0.32 -4.65
CA VAL A 42 -3.75 0.29 -4.90
C VAL A 42 -3.19 1.68 -4.69
N VAL A 43 -2.07 1.75 -3.98
CA VAL A 43 -1.36 2.97 -3.64
C VAL A 43 0.04 2.93 -4.25
N ARG A 44 0.42 4.03 -4.89
CA ARG A 44 1.78 4.30 -5.34
C ARG A 44 2.38 5.40 -4.47
N ILE A 45 3.61 5.21 -4.01
CA ILE A 45 4.41 6.23 -3.33
C ILE A 45 5.59 6.63 -4.18
N ARG A 46 6.01 7.89 -4.10
CA ARG A 46 7.23 8.41 -4.73
C ARG A 46 8.08 9.12 -3.69
N THR A 47 9.39 8.97 -3.81
CA THR A 47 10.38 9.62 -2.95
C THR A 47 11.04 10.81 -3.65
N ASP A 48 11.71 11.68 -2.89
CA ASP A 48 12.54 12.77 -3.44
C ASP A 48 13.80 12.25 -4.16
N GLY A 49 14.29 11.07 -3.77
CA GLY A 49 15.36 10.35 -4.48
C GLY A 49 14.93 9.70 -5.80
N GLY A 50 13.67 9.84 -6.22
CA GLY A 50 13.14 9.31 -7.48
C GLY A 50 12.69 7.84 -7.43
N ALA A 51 12.94 7.13 -6.31
CA ALA A 51 12.39 5.79 -6.10
C ALA A 51 10.86 5.86 -5.93
N TRP A 52 10.18 4.80 -6.36
CA TRP A 52 8.74 4.66 -6.22
C TRP A 52 8.39 3.20 -5.93
N GLY A 53 7.29 3.01 -5.19
CA GLY A 53 6.80 1.68 -4.80
C GLY A 53 5.29 1.62 -4.91
N LEU A 54 4.77 0.43 -5.19
CA LEU A 54 3.36 0.16 -5.46
C LEU A 54 2.86 -0.99 -4.58
N GLY A 55 1.67 -0.84 -4.03
CA GLY A 55 1.07 -1.93 -3.26
C GLY A 55 -0.36 -1.68 -2.86
N TRP A 56 -1.02 -2.73 -2.37
CA TRP A 56 -2.38 -2.63 -1.86
C TRP A 56 -2.39 -1.84 -0.55
N SER A 57 -3.34 -0.91 -0.41
CA SER A 57 -3.57 -0.20 0.85
C SER A 57 -4.95 0.45 0.89
N ARG A 58 -5.56 0.45 2.08
CA ARG A 58 -6.82 1.15 2.35
C ARG A 58 -6.66 2.59 2.83
N ILE A 59 -5.43 3.10 2.97
CA ILE A 59 -5.11 4.41 3.58
C ILE A 59 -6.09 5.53 3.16
N GLY A 60 -6.57 6.28 4.14
CA GLY A 60 -7.40 7.46 3.93
C GLY A 60 -6.60 8.67 3.45
N GLU A 61 -7.28 9.72 2.98
CA GLU A 61 -6.62 10.93 2.51
C GLU A 61 -5.87 11.66 3.64
N ASP A 62 -6.47 11.80 4.82
CA ASP A 62 -5.86 12.48 5.97
C ASP A 62 -4.61 11.74 6.46
N GLU A 63 -4.69 10.40 6.55
CA GLU A 63 -3.56 9.54 6.89
C GLU A 63 -2.45 9.66 5.85
N ALA A 64 -2.78 9.68 4.56
CA ALA A 64 -1.81 9.86 3.49
C ALA A 64 -1.13 11.24 3.57
N ARG A 65 -1.90 12.31 3.81
CA ARG A 65 -1.36 13.67 3.99
C ARG A 65 -0.38 13.74 5.16
N ALA A 66 -0.67 13.03 6.26
CA ALA A 66 0.22 12.96 7.43
C ALA A 66 1.56 12.23 7.17
N LEU A 67 1.65 11.46 6.09
CA LEU A 67 2.87 10.74 5.70
C LEU A 67 3.73 11.50 4.67
N LEU A 68 3.20 12.54 4.03
CA LEU A 68 3.98 13.38 3.12
C LEU A 68 5.13 14.07 3.87
N GLY A 69 6.33 14.00 3.30
CA GLY A 69 7.55 14.59 3.86
C GLY A 69 8.26 13.75 4.93
N LYS A 70 7.68 12.62 5.36
CA LYS A 70 8.37 11.70 6.27
C LYS A 70 9.51 10.96 5.59
N GLU A 71 10.57 10.70 6.32
CA GLU A 71 11.69 9.86 5.87
C GLU A 71 11.25 8.40 5.76
N ILE A 72 11.72 7.69 4.73
CA ILE A 72 11.48 6.25 4.58
C ILE A 72 11.96 5.48 5.82
N GLY A 73 13.10 5.90 6.40
CA GLY A 73 13.67 5.28 7.60
C GLY A 73 12.80 5.38 8.86
N ASP A 74 11.84 6.31 8.92
CA ASP A 74 10.88 6.42 10.03
C ASP A 74 9.67 5.47 9.84
N LEU A 75 9.52 4.92 8.64
CA LEU A 75 8.37 4.10 8.22
C LEU A 75 8.75 2.65 7.95
N PHE A 76 9.98 2.38 7.54
CA PHE A 76 10.46 1.08 7.10
C PHE A 76 11.97 0.93 7.33
N GLN A 77 12.39 -0.19 7.91
CA GLN A 77 13.80 -0.48 8.19
C GLN A 77 14.08 -1.97 8.04
N LEU A 78 15.14 -2.36 7.34
CA LEU A 78 15.62 -3.75 7.39
C LEU A 78 16.46 -3.98 8.65
N PRO A 79 16.40 -5.17 9.28
CA PRO A 79 15.66 -6.37 8.84
C PRO A 79 14.18 -6.42 9.28
N ASP A 80 13.70 -5.44 10.05
CA ASP A 80 12.38 -5.48 10.71
C ASP A 80 11.19 -5.28 9.74
N GLY A 81 11.43 -4.69 8.58
CA GLY A 81 10.42 -4.33 7.59
C GLY A 81 9.66 -3.05 7.96
N CYS A 82 8.34 -3.09 7.80
CA CYS A 82 7.48 -1.94 8.04
C CYS A 82 7.31 -1.64 9.55
N LEU A 83 7.59 -0.39 9.93
CA LEU A 83 7.41 0.11 11.28
C LEU A 83 5.95 0.50 11.55
N PRO A 84 5.53 0.68 12.82
CA PRO A 84 4.15 1.05 13.15
C PRO A 84 3.64 2.31 12.44
N ALA A 85 4.50 3.31 12.25
CA ALA A 85 4.16 4.54 11.53
C ALA A 85 3.94 4.32 10.02
N GLY A 86 4.57 3.31 9.43
CA GLY A 86 4.46 2.97 8.02
C GLY A 86 3.35 1.97 7.70
N ARG A 87 2.66 1.39 8.70
CA ARG A 87 1.78 0.21 8.53
C ARG A 87 0.71 0.37 7.45
N ASN A 88 0.17 1.58 7.28
CA ASN A 88 -0.82 1.86 6.24
C ASN A 88 -0.22 1.85 4.81
N LEU A 89 1.09 1.82 4.66
CA LEU A 89 1.83 1.74 3.41
C LEU A 89 2.77 0.52 3.36
N ASP A 90 2.53 -0.52 4.16
CA ASP A 90 3.40 -1.71 4.27
C ASP A 90 3.82 -2.26 2.91
N LEU A 91 2.84 -2.62 2.06
CA LEU A 91 3.14 -3.19 0.73
C LEU A 91 3.83 -2.20 -0.22
N PRO A 92 3.38 -0.93 -0.38
CA PRO A 92 4.15 0.05 -1.14
C PRO A 92 5.58 0.29 -0.65
N LEU A 93 5.85 0.19 0.67
CA LEU A 93 7.18 0.37 1.25
C LEU A 93 8.08 -0.84 1.00
N TRP A 94 7.54 -2.06 1.02
CA TRP A 94 8.28 -3.26 0.62
C TRP A 94 8.72 -3.23 -0.85
N ASP A 95 7.92 -2.64 -1.73
CA ASP A 95 8.25 -2.52 -3.16
C ASP A 95 9.39 -1.53 -3.45
N LEU A 96 9.85 -0.77 -2.43
CA LEU A 96 11.01 0.12 -2.57
C LEU A 96 12.37 -0.60 -2.47
N VAL A 97 12.41 -1.88 -2.11
CA VAL A 97 13.60 -2.63 -1.61
C VAL A 97 14.00 -3.80 -2.52
#